data_AF-A0A9W7CXL9-F1
#
_entry.id   AF-A0A9W7CXL9-F1
#
_cell.length_a   1.000
_cell.length_b   1.000
_cell.length_c   1.000
_cell.angle_alpha   90.00
_cell.angle_beta   90.00
_cell.angle_gamma   90.00
#
_symmetry.space_group_name_H-M   'P 1'
#
loop_
_entity.id
_entity.type
_entity.pdbx_description
1 polymer ?
#
loop_
_entity_poly.entity_id
_entity_poly.type
_entity_poly.pdbx_seq_one_letter_code
_entity_poly.pdbx_strand_id
1 'polypeptide(L)'
;MSSGFSYPQPTFQSSIYNPAFYLTLDASDYPTFDYAQTLYLSKDDYRMSYLSGVVPGTASIKSALVLGASGNISGISSLSATNLTGTLQTASQPNITSV
;
A
#
# COMPACT_ATOMS: atom_id res chain seq x y z
N MET A 1 -10.87 -33.33 36.78
CA MET A 1 -11.04 -31.87 36.63
C MET A 1 -9.97 -31.41 35.66
N SER A 2 -10.34 -31.10 34.40
CA SER A 2 -9.39 -30.60 33.41
C SER A 2 -9.49 -29.09 33.39
N SER A 3 -8.59 -28.42 34.10
CA SER A 3 -8.47 -26.96 34.06
C SER A 3 -7.69 -26.56 32.80
N GLY A 4 -8.35 -26.66 31.64
CA GLY A 4 -7.84 -26.09 30.41
C GLY A 4 -8.22 -24.62 30.37
N PHE A 5 -7.24 -23.72 30.40
CA PHE A 5 -7.47 -22.31 30.15
C PHE A 5 -8.23 -22.17 28.82
N SER A 6 -9.46 -21.65 28.87
CA SER A 6 -10.24 -21.33 27.67
C SER A 6 -9.69 -20.01 27.15
N TYR A 7 -8.94 -20.07 26.06
CA TYR A 7 -8.46 -18.86 25.40
C TYR A 7 -9.67 -18.10 24.84
N PRO A 8 -9.82 -16.80 25.09
CA PRO A 8 -10.85 -16.01 24.44
C PRO A 8 -10.64 -16.11 22.92
N GLN A 9 -11.71 -16.48 22.23
CA GLN A 9 -11.75 -16.51 20.77
C GLN A 9 -11.26 -15.16 20.22
N PRO A 10 -10.32 -15.13 19.26
CA PRO A 10 -9.76 -13.88 18.74
C PRO A 10 -10.90 -12.99 18.24
N THR A 11 -11.09 -11.81 18.84
CA THR A 11 -12.09 -10.86 18.35
C THR A 11 -11.47 -10.08 17.19
N PHE A 12 -11.82 -10.50 15.97
CA PHE A 12 -11.39 -9.91 14.71
C PHE A 12 -12.06 -8.54 14.46
N GLN A 13 -11.68 -7.53 15.24
CA GLN A 13 -12.01 -6.14 14.98
C GLN A 13 -10.83 -5.46 14.30
N SER A 14 -10.55 -5.88 13.07
CA SER A 14 -9.67 -5.13 12.17
C SER A 14 -10.52 -4.71 10.98
N SER A 15 -10.57 -3.41 10.68
CA SER A 15 -11.36 -2.87 9.55
C SER A 15 -10.88 -3.34 8.17
N ILE A 16 -9.79 -4.10 8.13
CA ILE A 16 -9.22 -4.76 6.94
C ILE A 16 -9.38 -6.29 6.96
N TYR A 17 -10.01 -6.85 8.00
CA TYR A 17 -10.32 -8.27 8.05
C TYR A 17 -11.42 -8.57 7.03
N ASN A 18 -11.07 -9.33 5.99
CA ASN A 18 -12.02 -9.82 5.01
C ASN A 18 -12.59 -11.17 5.48
N PRO A 19 -13.85 -11.25 5.93
CA PRO A 19 -14.45 -12.50 6.38
C PRO A 19 -14.65 -13.52 5.24
N ALA A 20 -14.55 -13.09 3.97
CA ALA A 20 -14.58 -14.00 2.83
C ALA A 20 -13.34 -14.92 2.76
N PHE A 21 -12.31 -14.70 3.59
CA PHE A 21 -11.12 -15.55 3.71
C PHE A 21 -11.44 -17.02 3.97
N TYR A 22 -12.50 -17.29 4.74
CA TYR A 22 -12.89 -18.65 5.10
C TYR A 22 -13.69 -19.34 4.00
N LEU A 23 -14.18 -18.60 3.00
CA LEU A 23 -14.94 -19.15 1.88
C LEU A 23 -14.05 -19.75 0.79
N THR A 24 -12.73 -19.58 0.91
CA THR A 24 -11.71 -20.00 -0.07
C THR A 24 -10.72 -21.03 0.51
N LEU A 25 -11.00 -21.54 1.71
CA LEU A 25 -10.29 -22.65 2.32
C LEU A 25 -10.69 -23.97 1.63
N ASP A 26 -9.79 -24.94 1.64
CA ASP A 26 -10.11 -26.29 1.17
C ASP A 26 -10.94 -27.07 2.21
N ALA A 27 -11.35 -28.29 1.87
CA ALA A 27 -12.15 -29.16 2.75
C ALA A 27 -11.45 -29.55 4.07
N SER A 28 -10.17 -29.20 4.24
CA SER A 28 -9.38 -29.40 5.45
C SER A 28 -9.10 -28.09 6.19
N ASP A 29 -9.83 -27.01 5.87
CA ASP A 29 -9.67 -25.66 6.43
C ASP A 29 -8.29 -25.03 6.18
N TYR A 30 -7.53 -25.52 5.18
CA TYR A 30 -6.27 -24.91 4.78
C TYR A 30 -6.46 -23.93 3.61
N PRO A 31 -5.69 -22.83 3.56
CA PRO A 31 -5.72 -21.91 2.41
C PRO A 31 -5.23 -22.63 1.16
N THR A 32 -6.04 -22.59 0.09
CA THR A 32 -5.65 -23.11 -1.22
C THR A 32 -4.45 -22.33 -1.77
N PHE A 33 -3.62 -22.95 -2.62
CA PHE A 33 -2.45 -22.27 -3.20
C PHE A 33 -2.82 -20.98 -3.94
N ASP A 34 -3.90 -21.02 -4.73
CA ASP A 34 -4.42 -19.87 -5.48
C ASP A 34 -4.85 -18.73 -4.54
N TYR A 35 -5.52 -19.07 -3.43
CA TYR A 35 -5.90 -18.11 -2.42
C TYR A 35 -4.71 -17.57 -1.61
N ALA A 36 -3.75 -18.42 -1.25
CA ALA A 36 -2.53 -18.04 -0.55
C ALA A 36 -1.69 -17.04 -1.37
N GLN A 37 -1.66 -17.16 -2.69
CA GLN A 37 -1.02 -16.19 -3.58
C GLN A 37 -1.67 -14.80 -3.50
N THR A 38 -2.98 -14.72 -3.21
CA THR A 38 -3.65 -13.44 -2.93
C THR A 38 -3.33 -12.89 -1.54
N LEU A 39 -2.72 -13.65 -0.62
CA LEU A 39 -2.34 -13.17 0.72
C LEU A 39 -0.93 -12.58 0.76
N TYR A 40 -0.04 -12.99 -0.14
CA TYR A 40 1.31 -12.42 -0.28
C TYR A 40 1.30 -11.22 -1.22
N LEU A 41 1.81 -10.07 -0.78
CA LEU A 41 2.11 -8.97 -1.69
C LEU A 41 3.34 -9.36 -2.52
N SER A 42 3.17 -9.56 -3.82
CA SER A 42 4.28 -9.61 -4.76
C SER A 42 5.06 -8.29 -4.75
N LYS A 43 6.34 -8.32 -5.15
CA LYS A 43 7.16 -7.10 -5.36
C LYS A 43 6.53 -6.12 -6.37
N ASP A 44 5.69 -6.64 -7.27
CA ASP A 44 4.97 -5.88 -8.30
C ASP A 44 3.49 -5.66 -7.95
N ASP A 45 3.07 -5.99 -6.72
CA ASP A 45 1.67 -5.96 -6.31
C ASP A 45 1.25 -4.55 -5.87
N TYR A 46 0.28 -3.96 -6.59
CA TYR A 46 -0.27 -2.62 -6.29
C TYR A 46 -1.15 -2.56 -5.04
N ARG A 47 -1.28 -3.69 -4.32
CA ARG A 47 -2.03 -3.82 -3.07
C ARG A 47 -1.26 -3.18 -1.91
N MET A 48 -0.96 -1.90 -2.03
CA MET A 48 -0.74 -0.96 -0.93
C MET A 48 -2.04 -0.79 -0.12
N SER A 49 -2.69 -1.89 0.26
CA SER A 49 -4.06 -1.96 0.77
C SER A 49 -4.27 -1.25 2.11
N TYR A 50 -3.24 -0.64 2.68
CA TYR A 50 -3.32 0.25 3.85
C TYR A 50 -3.53 1.73 3.48
N LEU A 51 -3.40 2.09 2.21
CA LEU A 51 -3.57 3.44 1.69
C LEU A 51 -4.62 3.42 0.59
N SER A 52 -5.88 3.47 1.01
CA SER A 52 -7.01 3.67 0.10
C SER A 52 -6.86 5.03 -0.61
N GLY A 53 -7.10 5.06 -1.93
CA GLY A 53 -7.13 6.30 -2.72
C GLY A 53 -5.81 6.74 -3.36
N VAL A 54 -4.81 5.85 -3.49
CA VAL A 54 -3.56 6.13 -4.24
C VAL A 54 -3.61 5.45 -5.61
N VAL A 55 -3.35 6.23 -6.67
CA VAL A 55 -3.09 5.70 -8.02
C VAL A 55 -1.57 5.76 -8.27
N PRO A 56 -0.92 4.66 -8.69
CA PRO A 56 0.51 4.65 -8.98
C PRO A 56 0.93 5.76 -9.93
N GLY A 57 2.04 6.44 -9.63
CA GLY A 57 2.52 7.58 -10.43
C GLY A 57 1.80 8.91 -10.17
N THR A 58 0.80 8.94 -9.28
CA THR A 58 0.14 10.17 -8.80
C THR A 58 0.36 10.37 -7.31
N ALA A 59 0.70 11.59 -6.90
CA ALA A 59 0.76 11.95 -5.49
C ALA A 59 -0.63 12.34 -4.98
N SER A 60 -1.05 11.78 -3.84
CA SER A 60 -2.29 12.14 -3.14
C SER A 60 -1.98 12.57 -1.71
N ILE A 61 -2.71 13.57 -1.21
CA ILE A 61 -2.47 14.16 0.10
C ILE A 61 -2.92 13.18 1.20
N LYS A 62 -2.14 13.04 2.28
CA LYS A 62 -2.38 12.13 3.43
C LYS A 62 -2.26 10.64 3.09
N SER A 63 -1.56 10.29 2.02
CA SER A 63 -1.25 8.92 1.64
C SER A 63 0.21 8.75 1.20
N ALA A 64 0.72 7.51 1.07
CA ALA A 64 2.08 7.28 0.61
C ALA A 64 2.21 7.60 -0.88
N LEU A 65 3.38 8.12 -1.26
CA LEU A 65 3.78 8.27 -2.65
C LEU A 65 4.34 6.94 -3.17
N VAL A 66 3.65 6.30 -4.12
CA VAL A 66 4.08 5.05 -4.76
C VAL A 66 4.48 5.35 -6.20
N LEU A 67 5.73 5.03 -6.56
CA LEU A 67 6.24 5.19 -7.92
C LEU A 67 5.72 4.07 -8.82
N GLY A 68 5.32 4.44 -10.04
CA GLY A 68 5.02 3.46 -11.10
C GLY A 68 6.30 2.98 -11.80
N ALA A 69 6.14 2.07 -12.75
CA ALA A 69 7.25 1.47 -13.49
C ALA A 69 8.17 2.49 -14.21
N SER A 70 7.66 3.67 -14.56
CA SER A 70 8.44 4.75 -15.19
C SER A 70 9.29 5.55 -14.20
N GLY A 71 9.12 5.36 -12.88
CA GLY A 71 9.80 6.13 -11.84
C GLY A 71 9.37 7.60 -11.75
N ASN A 72 8.44 8.03 -12.59
CA ASN A 72 7.97 9.41 -12.63
C ASN A 72 7.01 9.72 -11.47
N ILE A 73 7.04 10.98 -11.02
CA ILE A 73 6.10 11.52 -10.03
C ILE A 73 5.32 12.66 -10.68
N SER A 74 3.98 12.64 -10.57
CA SER A 74 3.09 13.69 -11.08
C SER A 74 2.00 14.04 -10.06
N GLY A 75 1.37 15.22 -10.23
CA GLY A 75 0.24 15.65 -9.40
C GLY A 75 0.57 16.27 -8.04
N ILE A 76 1.83 16.62 -7.77
CA ILE A 76 2.21 17.29 -6.51
C ILE A 76 1.81 18.77 -6.53
N SER A 77 0.98 19.21 -5.59
CA SER A 77 0.62 20.63 -5.44
C SER A 77 1.74 21.48 -4.80
N SER A 78 2.56 20.90 -3.93
CA SER A 78 3.72 21.56 -3.31
C SER A 78 4.77 20.52 -2.90
N LEU A 79 6.04 20.75 -3.29
CA LEU A 79 7.20 19.94 -2.91
C LEU A 79 8.16 20.81 -2.10
N SER A 80 8.37 20.47 -0.83
CA SER A 80 9.38 21.11 0.02
C SER A 80 10.52 20.12 0.26
N ALA A 81 11.76 20.53 -0.01
CA ALA A 81 12.95 19.72 0.19
C ALA A 81 14.11 20.61 0.66
N THR A 82 14.94 20.12 1.59
CA THR A 82 16.16 20.82 2.01
C THR A 82 17.20 20.86 0.88
N ASN A 83 17.28 19.78 0.11
CA ASN A 83 18.15 19.66 -1.05
C ASN A 83 17.37 19.00 -2.18
N LEU A 84 17.47 19.56 -3.38
CA LEU A 84 16.93 18.97 -4.60
C LEU A 84 18.09 18.77 -5.58
N THR A 85 18.37 17.52 -5.92
CA THR A 85 19.44 17.14 -6.86
C THR A 85 18.82 16.58 -8.13
N GLY A 86 19.25 17.07 -9.30
CA GLY A 86 18.77 16.59 -10.59
C GLY A 86 18.93 17.63 -11.69
N THR A 87 18.26 17.41 -12.82
CA THR A 87 18.22 18.37 -13.93
C THR A 87 16.80 18.92 -14.10
N LEU A 88 16.71 20.24 -14.32
CA LEU A 88 15.47 20.90 -14.70
C LEU A 88 15.43 20.99 -16.22
N GLN A 89 14.55 20.23 -16.86
CA GLN A 89 14.51 20.14 -18.33
C GLN A 89 13.81 21.34 -18.98
N THR A 90 12.94 22.04 -18.27
CA THR A 90 12.23 23.22 -18.78
C THR A 90 13.04 24.48 -18.50
N ALA A 91 13.52 25.14 -19.56
CA ALA A 91 14.40 26.31 -19.45
C ALA A 91 13.74 27.53 -18.78
N SER A 92 12.46 27.78 -19.03
CA SER A 92 11.74 28.89 -18.40
C SER A 92 11.21 28.46 -17.03
N GLN A 93 11.84 28.94 -15.96
CA GLN A 93 11.48 28.67 -14.56
C GLN A 93 11.31 30.02 -13.82
N PRO A 94 10.30 30.84 -14.16
CA PRO A 94 10.18 32.22 -13.66
C PRO A 94 10.04 32.33 -12.12
N ASN A 95 9.67 31.23 -11.46
CA ASN A 95 9.46 31.17 -10.01
C ASN A 95 10.66 30.57 -9.24
N ILE A 96 11.74 30.17 -9.91
CA ILE A 96 13.00 29.87 -9.24
C ILE A 96 13.77 31.18 -9.11
N THR A 97 13.77 31.74 -7.90
CA THR A 97 14.34 33.07 -7.63
C THR A 97 15.78 33.03 -7.10
N SER A 98 16.31 31.85 -6.80
CA SER A 98 17.69 31.62 -6.32
C SER A 98 18.09 30.16 -6.55
N VAL A 99 19.37 29.91 -6.92
CA VAL A 99 19.96 28.57 -7.12
C VAL A 99 21.28 28.43 -6.38
#